data_AF-A0A6I9PLP5-F1
#
_entry.id   AF-A0A6I9PLP5-F1
#
_cell.length_a   1.000
_cell.length_b   1.000
_cell.length_c   1.000
_cell.angle_alpha   90.00
_cell.angle_beta   90.00
_cell.angle_gamma   90.00
#
_symmetry.space_group_name_H-M   'P 1'
#
loop_
_entity.id
_entity.type
_entity.pdbx_description
1 polymer ?
#
loop_
_entity_poly.entity_id
_entity_poly.type
_entity_poly.pdbx_seq_one_letter_code
_entity_poly.pdbx_strand_id
1 'polypeptide(L)'
;MALSQSQVSPQMMTMSFLPGEEKTVDVEVFAPTKGPLDLYILMDFSNSMADDLNSLKSMGEELAKSVHTLSDNFTIGFGKFVDKVIEPQTDMRPEK
;
A
#
# COMPACT_ATOMS: atom_id res chain seq x y z
N MET A 1 -8.68 -8.33 -12.85
CA MET A 1 -9.75 -7.48 -13.42
C MET A 1 -9.08 -6.34 -14.17
N ALA A 2 -9.39 -6.14 -15.45
CA ALA A 2 -8.91 -4.98 -16.21
C ALA A 2 -9.82 -3.78 -15.89
N LEU A 3 -9.25 -2.60 -15.66
CA LEU A 3 -10.02 -1.36 -15.50
C LEU A 3 -10.85 -1.13 -16.78
N SER A 4 -12.17 -0.99 -16.66
CA SER A 4 -13.10 -0.76 -17.79
C SER A 4 -12.81 0.55 -18.54
N GLN A 5 -12.01 1.44 -17.95
CA GLN A 5 -11.66 2.75 -18.48
C GLN A 5 -10.29 3.16 -17.94
N SER A 6 -9.42 3.69 -18.80
CA SER A 6 -8.11 4.22 -18.42
C SER A 6 -8.29 5.51 -17.64
N GLN A 7 -7.73 5.59 -16.43
CA GLN A 7 -7.82 6.77 -15.54
C GLN A 7 -7.25 8.05 -16.16
N VAL A 8 -6.35 7.89 -17.13
CA VAL A 8 -5.71 8.99 -17.85
C VAL A 8 -5.98 8.82 -19.34
N SER A 9 -6.33 9.92 -20.02
CA SER A 9 -6.60 9.98 -21.44
C SER A 9 -5.95 11.23 -22.06
N PRO A 10 -5.39 11.16 -23.29
CA PRO A 10 -5.28 9.98 -24.16
C PRO A 10 -4.11 9.06 -23.77
N GLN A 11 -4.18 7.78 -24.14
CA GLN A 11 -3.11 6.80 -23.86
C GLN A 11 -1.99 6.84 -24.91
N MET A 12 -2.28 7.41 -26.09
CA MET A 12 -1.33 7.56 -27.18
C MET A 12 -1.65 8.83 -27.96
N MET A 13 -0.62 9.57 -28.34
CA MET A 13 -0.74 10.75 -29.18
C MET A 13 0.45 10.85 -30.12
N THR A 14 0.20 11.22 -31.37
CA THR A 14 1.22 11.55 -32.36
C THR A 14 1.12 13.03 -32.68
N MET A 15 2.25 13.73 -32.59
CA MET A 15 2.34 15.16 -32.89
C MET A 15 3.52 15.43 -33.81
N SER A 16 3.39 16.45 -34.64
CA SER A 16 4.47 16.96 -35.48
C SER A 16 4.66 18.45 -35.22
N PHE A 17 5.91 18.89 -35.23
CA PHE A 17 6.33 20.24 -34.83
C PHE A 17 7.25 20.86 -35.88
N LEU A 18 7.19 22.18 -36.01
CA LEU A 18 8.22 22.99 -36.65
C LEU A 18 9.25 23.50 -35.61
N PRO A 19 10.46 23.90 -36.03
CA PRO A 19 11.44 24.50 -35.12
C PRO A 19 10.87 25.75 -34.42
N GLY A 20 10.80 25.71 -33.10
CA GLY A 20 10.28 26.80 -32.26
C GLY A 20 8.77 26.80 -32.04
N GLU A 21 8.04 25.78 -32.52
CA GLU A 21 6.59 25.67 -32.33
C GLU A 21 6.23 25.05 -30.97
N GLU A 22 5.36 25.70 -30.22
CA GLU A 22 4.75 25.17 -28.98
C GLU A 22 3.34 24.66 -29.26
N LYS A 23 2.98 23.53 -28.64
CA LYS A 23 1.61 22.97 -28.69
C LYS A 23 1.17 22.56 -27.30
N THR A 24 -0.10 22.85 -27.00
CA THR A 24 -0.75 22.44 -25.76
C THR A 24 -1.50 21.14 -25.99
N VAL A 25 -1.47 20.26 -24.99
CA VAL A 25 -2.23 19.02 -24.97
C VAL A 25 -3.06 18.99 -23.71
N ASP A 26 -4.35 18.76 -23.88
CA ASP A 26 -5.25 18.51 -22.77
C ASP A 26 -5.17 17.03 -22.39
N VAL A 27 -4.86 16.78 -21.12
CA VAL A 27 -4.83 15.44 -20.53
C VAL A 27 -5.93 15.37 -19.49
N GLU A 28 -6.83 14.42 -19.68
CA GLU A 28 -7.93 14.18 -18.76
C GLU A 28 -7.54 13.10 -17.76
N VAL A 29 -7.77 13.37 -16.48
CA VAL A 29 -7.53 12.42 -15.39
C VAL A 29 -8.81 12.31 -14.57
N PHE A 30 -9.25 11.08 -14.29
CA PHE A 30 -10.30 10.83 -13.32
C PHE A 30 -9.87 9.77 -12.30
N ALA A 31 -10.33 9.94 -11.07
CA ALA A 31 -10.13 8.96 -10.00
C ALA A 31 -11.25 7.91 -10.05
N PRO A 32 -10.94 6.60 -10.08
CA PRO A 32 -11.97 5.58 -9.99
C PRO A 32 -12.57 5.54 -8.58
N THR A 33 -13.84 5.17 -8.49
CA THR A 33 -14.53 5.02 -7.20
C THR A 33 -13.97 3.87 -6.37
N LYS A 34 -13.56 2.77 -7.03
CA LYS A 34 -12.94 1.59 -6.41
C LYS A 34 -11.87 1.03 -7.34
N GLY A 35 -10.64 0.93 -6.84
CA GLY A 35 -9.50 0.33 -7.55
C GLY A 35 -8.91 -0.84 -6.76
N PRO A 36 -8.03 -1.65 -7.37
CA PRO A 36 -7.30 -2.68 -6.62
C PRO A 36 -6.51 -2.04 -5.46
N LEU A 37 -6.50 -2.68 -4.29
CA LEU A 37 -5.87 -2.16 -3.08
C LEU A 37 -5.01 -3.22 -2.41
N ASP A 38 -3.72 -2.94 -2.24
CA ASP A 38 -2.83 -3.78 -1.45
C ASP A 38 -2.47 -3.04 -0.15
N LEU A 39 -2.85 -3.61 0.99
CA LEU A 39 -2.54 -3.10 2.32
C LEU A 39 -1.50 -3.98 2.99
N TYR A 40 -0.32 -3.44 3.31
CA TYR A 40 0.72 -4.17 4.02
C TYR A 40 0.96 -3.56 5.40
N ILE A 41 0.69 -4.34 6.44
CA ILE A 41 0.91 -3.92 7.83
C ILE A 41 2.24 -4.49 8.30
N LEU A 42 3.20 -3.60 8.55
CA LEU A 42 4.48 -3.93 9.14
C LEU A 42 4.49 -3.49 10.60
N MET A 43 4.46 -4.46 11.52
CA MET A 43 4.29 -4.22 12.95
C MET A 43 5.55 -4.54 13.75
N ASP A 44 5.84 -3.72 14.77
CA ASP A 44 6.86 -4.01 15.75
C ASP A 44 6.34 -5.08 16.74
N PHE A 45 7.13 -6.13 16.95
CA PHE A 45 6.86 -7.24 17.87
C PHE A 45 7.73 -7.16 19.14
N SER A 46 8.36 -6.02 19.40
CA SER A 46 9.03 -5.74 20.65
C SER A 46 8.07 -5.93 21.83
N ASN A 47 8.61 -6.23 23.01
CA ASN A 47 7.80 -6.53 24.19
C ASN A 47 6.90 -5.36 24.61
N SER A 48 7.28 -4.12 24.29
CA SER A 48 6.46 -2.93 24.55
C SER A 48 5.19 -2.87 23.70
N MET A 49 5.12 -3.62 22.59
CA MET A 49 3.98 -3.63 21.66
C MET A 49 3.05 -4.82 21.91
N ALA A 50 3.20 -5.54 23.02
CA ALA A 50 2.48 -6.78 23.27
C ALA A 50 0.95 -6.57 23.39
N ASP A 51 0.52 -5.47 23.99
CA ASP A 51 -0.88 -5.05 24.09
C ASP A 51 -1.43 -4.55 22.75
N ASP A 52 -0.66 -3.76 22.02
CA ASP A 52 -0.99 -3.30 20.66
C ASP A 52 -1.18 -4.48 19.69
N LEU A 53 -0.35 -5.51 19.79
CA LEU A 53 -0.49 -6.73 19.01
C LEU A 53 -1.80 -7.46 19.31
N ASN A 54 -2.23 -7.49 20.57
CA ASN A 54 -3.51 -8.08 20.95
C ASN A 54 -4.68 -7.27 20.40
N SER A 55 -4.59 -5.94 20.48
CA SER A 55 -5.57 -5.03 19.88
C SER A 55 -5.67 -5.25 18.37
N LEU A 56 -4.55 -5.30 17.65
CA LEU A 56 -4.55 -5.54 16.21
C LEU A 56 -5.17 -6.91 15.84
N LYS A 57 -4.84 -7.96 16.59
CA LYS A 57 -5.46 -9.29 16.38
C LYS A 57 -6.98 -9.22 16.55
N SER A 58 -7.47 -8.50 17.55
CA SER A 58 -8.90 -8.33 17.76
C SER A 58 -9.59 -7.49 16.68
N MET A 59 -8.88 -6.53 16.10
CA MET A 59 -9.38 -5.63 15.06
C MET A 59 -9.27 -6.20 13.63
N GLY A 60 -8.64 -7.36 13.44
CA GLY A 60 -8.38 -7.92 12.11
C GLY A 60 -9.64 -8.10 11.26
N GLU A 61 -10.74 -8.55 11.86
CA GLU A 61 -12.02 -8.69 11.16
C GLU A 61 -12.65 -7.34 10.79
N GLU A 62 -12.55 -6.34 11.68
CA GLU A 62 -13.08 -5.00 11.45
C GLU A 62 -12.27 -4.26 10.38
N LEU A 63 -10.95 -4.45 10.38
CA LEU A 63 -10.06 -3.96 9.35
C LEU A 63 -10.41 -4.57 7.99
N ALA A 64 -10.57 -5.89 7.92
CA ALA A 64 -10.96 -6.56 6.68
C ALA A 64 -12.31 -6.05 6.14
N LYS A 65 -13.29 -5.85 7.02
CA LYS A 65 -14.59 -5.26 6.66
C LYS A 65 -14.42 -3.83 6.14
N SER A 66 -13.63 -3.00 6.82
CA SER A 66 -13.35 -1.63 6.40
C SER A 66 -12.67 -1.57 5.04
N VAL A 67 -11.63 -2.38 4.81
CA VAL A 67 -10.91 -2.46 3.53
C VAL A 67 -11.84 -2.93 2.41
N HIS A 68 -12.74 -3.87 2.69
CA HIS A 68 -13.73 -4.33 1.72
C HIS A 68 -14.72 -3.22 1.29
N THR A 69 -15.03 -2.25 2.16
CA THR A 69 -15.86 -1.10 1.75
C THR A 69 -15.16 -0.20 0.73
N LEU A 70 -13.82 -0.12 0.78
CA LEU A 70 -12.99 0.74 -0.06
C LEU A 70 -12.63 0.09 -1.40
N SER A 71 -12.48 -1.23 -1.44
CA SER A 71 -12.12 -1.96 -2.65
C SER A 71 -12.76 -3.34 -2.71
N ASP A 72 -13.22 -3.71 -3.90
CA ASP A 72 -13.75 -5.05 -4.17
C ASP A 72 -12.64 -6.05 -4.53
N ASN A 73 -11.40 -5.56 -4.75
CA ASN A 73 -10.22 -6.38 -5.07
C ASN A 73 -9.06 -5.94 -4.19
N PHE A 74 -8.94 -6.55 -3.01
CA PHE A 74 -7.93 -6.18 -2.04
C PHE A 74 -7.07 -7.36 -1.58
N THR A 75 -5.81 -7.06 -1.25
CA THR A 75 -4.89 -7.98 -0.60
C THR A 75 -4.41 -7.37 0.71
N ILE A 76 -4.40 -8.16 1.78
CA ILE A 76 -3.81 -7.73 3.06
C ILE A 76 -2.60 -8.60 3.36
N GLY A 77 -1.44 -7.96 3.52
CA GLY A 77 -0.20 -8.59 3.93
C GLY A 77 0.18 -8.16 5.35
N PHE A 78 0.91 -9.04 6.04
CA PHE A 78 1.40 -8.78 7.39
C PHE A 78 2.89 -9.11 7.49
N GLY A 79 3.63 -8.22 8.13
CA GLY A 79 5.05 -8.36 8.42
C GLY A 79 5.36 -7.97 9.86
N LYS A 80 6.41 -8.57 10.42
CA LYS A 80 6.89 -8.23 11.75
C LYS A 80 8.36 -7.86 11.75
N PHE A 81 8.72 -6.96 12.64
CA PHE A 81 10.11 -6.63 12.94
C PHE A 81 10.32 -6.49 14.45
N VAL A 82 11.57 -6.61 14.89
CA VAL A 82 12.03 -6.24 16.23
C VAL A 82 13.35 -5.49 16.02
N ASP A 83 14.48 -6.05 16.43
CA ASP A 83 15.82 -5.52 16.14
C ASP A 83 16.73 -6.65 15.63
N LYS A 84 17.96 -6.31 15.25
CA LYS A 84 18.99 -7.27 14.84
C LYS A 84 19.36 -8.18 16.02
N VAL A 85 19.53 -9.47 15.71
CA VAL A 85 19.93 -10.50 16.68
C VAL A 85 21.46 -10.46 16.89
N ILE A 86 21.95 -9.35 17.43
CA ILE A 86 23.36 -9.09 17.78
C ILE A 86 23.44 -8.20 19.02
N GLU A 87 24.56 -8.24 19.74
CA GLU A 87 24.80 -7.30 20.84
C GLU A 87 25.17 -5.91 20.33
N PRO A 88 24.78 -4.82 21.04
CA PRO A 88 23.99 -4.79 22.29
C PRO A 88 22.46 -4.80 22.10
N GLN A 89 21.97 -4.91 20.86
CA GLN A 89 20.54 -4.80 20.53
C GLN A 89 19.71 -5.97 21.08
N THR A 90 20.27 -7.17 21.09
CA THR A 90 19.67 -8.38 21.65
C THR A 90 20.60 -9.00 22.69
N ASP A 91 20.05 -9.43 23.82
CA ASP A 91 20.78 -10.20 24.84
C ASP A 91 21.04 -11.62 24.31
N MET A 92 22.30 -11.96 24.06
CA MET A 92 22.68 -13.21 23.39
C MET A 92 22.92 -14.37 24.37
N ARG A 93 22.59 -14.21 25.66
CA ARG A 93 22.77 -15.27 26.66
C ARG A 93 21.78 -16.42 26.39
N PRO A 94 22.21 -17.70 26.44
CA PRO A 94 21.37 -18.85 26.09
C PRO A 94 20.11 -19.05 26.95
N GLU A 95 20.06 -18.45 28.14
CA GLU A 95 18.94 -18.58 29.09
C GLU A 95 17.78 -17.60 28.82
N LYS A 96 17.89 -16.76 27.78
CA LYS A 96 16.93 -15.70 27.47
C LYS A 96 16.24 -15.89 26.12
#